data_AF-A0A7J2K8G5-F1
#
_entry.id   AF-A0A7J2K8G5-F1
#
_cell.length_a   1.000
_cell.length_b   1.000
_cell.length_c   1.000
_cell.angle_alpha   90.00
_cell.angle_beta   90.00
_cell.angle_gamma   90.00
#
_symmetry.space_group_name_H-M   'P 1'
#
loop_
_entity.id
_entity.type
_entity.pdbx_description
1 polymer ?
#
loop_
_entity_poly.entity_id
_entity_poly.type
_entity_poly.pdbx_seq_one_letter_code
_entity_poly.pdbx_strand_id
1 'polypeptide(L)'
;MSSEAKLIKDEIDIDEIVKEIAAKNHESNAIVIYVGYVKRKVDGHNVNWLSCEPHEQYALKLLNNIIDEERMDEGISCIRIYHRVGRLKPGEPISYIFVSAKNRVKAFEKARKVLERVKRESMIFKMESRDDGDFLVLGDGRRLRIK
;
A
#
# COMPACT_ATOMS: atom_id res chain seq x y z
N MET A 1 -8.85 -8.02 16.07
CA MET A 1 -7.66 -8.49 15.32
C MET A 1 -6.72 -7.30 15.13
N SER A 2 -5.39 -7.47 15.26
CA SER A 2 -4.43 -6.35 15.13
C SER A 2 -4.12 -6.02 13.67
N SER A 3 -4.04 -7.05 12.81
CA SER A 3 -3.83 -6.95 11.37
C SER A 3 -5.13 -6.79 10.59
N GLU A 4 -5.10 -6.04 9.49
CA GLU A 4 -6.25 -5.84 8.59
C GLU A 4 -5.84 -5.20 7.26
N ALA A 5 -6.62 -5.45 6.21
CA ALA A 5 -6.56 -4.71 4.95
C ALA A 5 -7.79 -3.82 4.77
N LYS A 6 -7.60 -2.60 4.25
CA LYS A 6 -8.70 -1.66 3.92
C LYS A 6 -8.48 -0.98 2.57
N LEU A 7 -9.59 -0.82 1.84
CA LEU A 7 -9.69 0.12 0.74
C LEU A 7 -10.32 1.40 1.30
N ILE A 8 -9.64 2.53 1.13
CA ILE A 8 -10.01 3.81 1.74
C ILE A 8 -10.17 4.90 0.68
N LYS A 9 -11.00 5.92 0.94
CA LYS A 9 -11.15 7.07 0.02
C LYS A 9 -10.28 8.24 0.48
N ASP A 10 -10.33 8.50 1.78
CA ASP A 10 -9.67 9.63 2.41
C ASP A 10 -8.28 9.27 2.94
N GLU A 11 -7.53 10.30 3.34
CA GLU A 11 -6.27 10.13 4.05
C GLU A 11 -6.51 9.62 5.47
N ILE A 12 -5.47 9.04 6.07
CA ILE A 12 -5.52 8.51 7.43
C ILE A 12 -4.58 9.29 8.34
N ASP A 13 -4.90 9.34 9.62
CA ASP A 13 -3.97 9.78 10.65
C ASP A 13 -3.00 8.62 10.96
N ILE A 14 -1.75 8.76 10.48
CA ILE A 14 -0.71 7.75 10.67
C ILE A 14 -0.40 7.55 12.16
N ASP A 15 -0.40 8.62 12.96
CA ASP A 15 -0.06 8.57 14.38
C ASP A 15 -1.13 7.82 15.18
N GLU A 16 -2.41 8.01 14.85
CA GLU A 16 -3.51 7.26 15.45
C GLU A 16 -3.35 5.76 15.19
N ILE A 17 -3.10 5.37 13.94
CA ILE A 17 -2.89 3.97 13.57
C ILE A 17 -1.66 3.37 14.26
N VAL A 18 -0.56 4.13 14.38
CA VAL A 18 0.64 3.69 15.10
C VAL A 18 0.35 3.47 16.58
N LYS A 19 -0.36 4.39 17.24
CA LYS A 19 -0.77 4.25 18.64
C LYS A 19 -1.62 3.01 18.85
N GLU A 20 -2.59 2.74 17.97
CA GLU A 20 -3.41 1.53 18.03
C GLU A 20 -2.58 0.25 17.88
N ILE A 21 -1.63 0.23 16.94
CA ILE A 21 -0.76 -0.93 16.71
C ILE A 21 0.10 -1.16 17.94
N ALA A 22 0.75 -0.13 18.48
CA ALA A 22 1.61 -0.23 19.66
C ALA A 22 0.83 -0.71 20.89
N ALA A 23 -0.38 -0.18 21.13
CA ALA A 23 -1.22 -0.55 22.26
C ALA A 23 -1.69 -2.01 22.25
N LYS A 24 -1.74 -2.66 21.08
CA LYS A 24 -2.22 -4.04 20.92
C LYS A 24 -1.09 -5.07 20.75
N ASN A 25 0.18 -4.65 20.72
CA ASN A 25 1.32 -5.52 20.40
C ASN A 25 2.54 -5.21 21.28
N HIS A 26 2.41 -5.41 22.60
CA HIS A 26 3.44 -5.03 23.59
C HIS A 26 4.81 -5.72 23.42
N GLU A 27 4.85 -6.91 22.81
CA GLU A 27 6.08 -7.66 22.57
C GLU A 27 6.88 -7.17 21.35
N SER A 28 6.33 -6.21 20.59
CA SER A 28 6.99 -5.65 19.41
C SER A 28 7.80 -4.40 19.74
N ASN A 29 9.05 -4.38 19.30
CA ASN A 29 9.99 -3.28 19.57
C ASN A 29 10.23 -2.39 18.34
N ALA A 30 9.53 -2.63 17.23
CA ALA A 30 9.67 -1.82 16.02
C ALA A 30 8.36 -1.77 15.22
N ILE A 31 8.07 -0.61 14.65
CA ILE A 31 7.05 -0.42 13.62
C ILE A 31 7.72 0.25 12.42
N VAL A 32 7.58 -0.34 11.24
CA VAL A 32 7.99 0.25 9.97
C VAL A 32 6.75 0.64 9.20
N ILE A 33 6.77 1.85 8.66
CA ILE A 33 5.68 2.42 7.88
C ILE A 33 6.21 2.74 6.49
N TYR A 34 5.49 2.29 5.48
CA TYR A 34 5.66 2.73 4.11
C TYR A 34 4.45 3.57 3.71
N VAL A 35 4.72 4.74 3.12
CA VAL A 35 3.70 5.57 2.47
C VAL A 35 4.11 5.79 1.02
N GLY A 36 3.30 5.27 0.10
CA GLY A 36 3.42 5.53 -1.32
C GLY A 36 2.70 6.82 -1.69
N TYR A 37 3.25 7.59 -2.63
CA TYR A 37 2.65 8.82 -3.15
C TYR A 37 2.46 8.75 -4.66
N VAL A 38 1.42 9.43 -5.15
CA VAL A 38 1.22 9.64 -6.59
C VAL A 38 2.37 10.50 -7.12
N LYS A 39 3.05 10.02 -8.16
CA LYS A 39 4.19 10.74 -8.74
C LYS A 39 3.75 12.07 -9.35
N ARG A 40 4.60 13.10 -9.24
CA ARG A 40 4.40 14.40 -9.90
C ARG A 40 4.76 14.39 -11.37
N LYS A 41 5.83 13.66 -11.70
CA LYS A 41 6.33 13.48 -13.06
C LYS A 41 6.71 12.03 -13.31
N VAL A 42 6.54 11.59 -14.55
CA VAL A 42 6.98 10.29 -15.03
C VAL A 42 7.54 10.49 -16.43
N ASP A 43 8.77 10.05 -16.68
CA ASP A 43 9.44 10.14 -17.98
C ASP A 43 9.46 11.57 -18.56
N GLY A 44 9.60 12.57 -17.70
CA GLY A 44 9.62 13.99 -18.07
C GLY A 44 8.25 14.66 -18.14
N HIS A 45 7.16 13.88 -18.17
CA HIS A 45 5.78 14.34 -18.33
C HIS A 45 5.09 14.56 -17.00
N ASN A 46 4.26 15.61 -16.89
CA ASN A 46 3.49 15.88 -15.68
C ASN A 46 2.35 14.89 -15.57
N VAL A 47 2.17 14.33 -14.37
CA VAL A 47 0.98 13.55 -14.05
C VAL A 47 -0.15 14.52 -13.74
N ASN A 48 -1.30 14.33 -14.35
CA ASN A 48 -2.51 15.10 -14.07
C ASN A 48 -3.28 14.48 -12.89
N TRP A 49 -3.40 13.15 -12.88
CA TRP A 49 -4.08 12.37 -11.84
C TRP A 49 -3.83 10.86 -12.04
N LEU A 50 -4.13 10.08 -11.02
CA LEU A 50 -4.10 8.62 -11.03
C LEU A 50 -5.45 8.08 -10.54
N SER A 51 -6.16 7.31 -11.37
CA SER A 51 -7.35 6.57 -10.94
C SER A 51 -6.94 5.21 -10.41
N CYS A 52 -7.44 4.85 -9.22
CA CYS A 52 -7.25 3.56 -8.58
C CYS A 52 -8.59 2.85 -8.43
N GLU A 53 -8.85 1.87 -9.29
CA GLU A 53 -10.12 1.16 -9.36
C GLU A 53 -9.92 -0.32 -9.01
N PRO A 54 -10.33 -0.76 -7.81
CA PRO A 54 -10.23 -2.16 -7.41
C PRO A 54 -11.46 -2.95 -7.89
N HIS A 55 -11.28 -4.24 -8.11
CA HIS A 55 -12.39 -5.18 -7.91
C HIS A 55 -12.52 -5.41 -6.40
N GLU A 56 -13.31 -4.59 -5.71
CA GLU A 56 -13.30 -4.45 -4.24
C GLU A 56 -13.20 -5.77 -3.47
N GLN A 57 -14.11 -6.73 -3.73
CA GLN A 57 -14.15 -8.00 -3.02
C GLN A 57 -12.86 -8.84 -3.22
N TYR A 58 -12.39 -8.98 -4.47
CA TYR A 58 -11.18 -9.75 -4.76
C TYR A 58 -9.92 -9.04 -4.28
N ALA A 59 -9.84 -7.72 -4.44
CA ALA A 59 -8.71 -6.93 -3.95
C ALA A 59 -8.56 -7.09 -2.43
N LEU A 60 -9.64 -6.91 -1.66
CA LEU A 60 -9.62 -7.11 -0.21
C LEU A 60 -9.27 -8.55 0.17
N LYS A 61 -9.80 -9.55 -0.54
CA LYS A 61 -9.46 -10.95 -0.31
C LYS A 61 -7.96 -11.20 -0.50
N LEU A 62 -7.38 -10.73 -1.60
CA LEU A 62 -5.96 -10.90 -1.91
C LEU A 62 -5.07 -10.17 -0.91
N LEU A 63 -5.44 -8.95 -0.51
CA LEU A 63 -4.70 -8.20 0.51
C LEU A 63 -4.73 -8.89 1.89
N ASN A 64 -5.87 -9.44 2.30
CA ASN A 64 -5.95 -10.21 3.54
C ASN A 64 -5.16 -11.51 3.45
N ASN A 65 -5.17 -12.22 2.31
CA ASN A 65 -4.32 -13.40 2.13
C ASN A 65 -2.82 -13.07 2.27
N ILE A 66 -2.36 -11.93 1.72
CA ILE A 66 -0.98 -11.46 1.91
C ILE A 66 -0.70 -11.25 3.40
N ILE A 67 -1.62 -10.61 4.13
CA ILE A 67 -1.47 -10.39 5.57
C ILE A 67 -1.35 -11.73 6.31
N ASP A 68 -2.27 -12.65 6.06
CA ASP A 68 -2.35 -13.93 6.75
C ASP A 68 -1.07 -14.75 6.53
N GLU A 69 -0.62 -14.86 5.29
CA GLU A 69 0.61 -15.59 4.94
C GLU A 69 1.85 -14.92 5.52
N GLU A 70 1.98 -13.59 5.37
CA GLU A 70 3.20 -12.89 5.77
C GLU A 70 3.33 -12.71 7.30
N ARG A 71 2.21 -12.81 8.03
CA ARG A 71 2.18 -12.76 9.50
C ARG A 71 2.60 -14.09 10.13
N MET A 72 2.58 -15.20 9.39
CA MET A 72 3.05 -16.50 9.91
C MET A 72 4.55 -16.51 10.23
N ASP A 73 5.32 -15.58 9.66
CA ASP A 73 6.74 -15.43 9.98
C ASP A 73 6.93 -15.07 11.46
N GLU A 74 7.79 -15.83 12.13
CA GLU A 74 8.10 -15.62 13.54
C GLU A 74 8.54 -14.16 13.80
N GLY A 75 8.01 -13.54 14.86
CA GLY A 75 8.40 -12.19 15.28
C GLY A 75 7.72 -11.06 14.50
N ILE A 76 6.74 -11.36 13.63
CA ILE A 76 5.82 -10.37 13.07
C ILE A 76 4.54 -10.36 13.89
N SER A 77 4.21 -9.23 14.53
CA SER A 77 3.03 -9.16 15.41
C SER A 77 1.80 -8.62 14.69
N CYS A 78 1.99 -7.69 13.76
CA CYS A 78 0.93 -6.97 13.08
C CYS A 78 1.35 -6.54 11.67
N ILE A 79 0.44 -6.67 10.71
CA ILE A 79 0.55 -6.10 9.36
C ILE A 79 -0.77 -5.40 9.06
N ARG A 80 -0.72 -4.11 8.69
CA ARG A 80 -1.89 -3.40 8.16
C ARG A 80 -1.60 -2.89 6.76
N ILE A 81 -2.54 -3.05 5.84
CA ILE A 81 -2.42 -2.61 4.45
C ILE A 81 -3.62 -1.75 4.09
N TYR A 82 -3.39 -0.47 3.85
CA TYR A 82 -4.43 0.44 3.38
C TYR A 82 -4.08 0.96 2.00
N HIS A 83 -5.04 0.94 1.08
CA HIS A 83 -4.85 1.49 -0.25
C HIS A 83 -5.98 2.45 -0.58
N ARG A 84 -5.62 3.65 -1.05
CA ARG A 84 -6.59 4.65 -1.50
C ARG A 84 -7.16 4.28 -2.85
N VAL A 85 -8.46 4.50 -3.02
CA VAL A 85 -9.21 4.21 -4.24
C VAL A 85 -9.87 5.48 -4.77
N GLY A 86 -10.24 5.46 -6.04
CA GLY A 86 -10.73 6.63 -6.75
C GLY A 86 -9.60 7.45 -7.39
N ARG A 87 -9.93 8.70 -7.73
CA ARG A 87 -9.02 9.60 -8.47
C ARG A 87 -8.17 10.44 -7.52
N LEU A 88 -6.87 10.27 -7.61
CA LEU A 88 -5.88 10.92 -6.77
C LEU A 88 -5.05 11.93 -7.57
N LYS A 89 -4.67 13.04 -6.93
CA LYS A 89 -3.83 14.09 -7.49
C LYS A 89 -2.34 13.81 -7.25
N PRO A 90 -1.45 14.41 -8.06
CA PRO A 90 -0.02 14.27 -7.86
C PRO A 90 0.45 14.79 -6.49
N GLY A 91 1.25 13.97 -5.81
CA GLY A 91 1.72 14.25 -4.45
C GLY A 91 0.75 13.84 -3.34
N GLU A 92 -0.43 13.30 -3.65
CA GLU A 92 -1.29 12.69 -2.64
C GLU A 92 -0.75 11.30 -2.25
N PRO A 93 -0.91 10.88 -0.98
CA PRO A 93 -0.61 9.52 -0.56
C PRO A 93 -1.60 8.56 -1.23
N ILE A 94 -1.15 7.34 -1.55
CA ILE A 94 -1.93 6.31 -2.26
C ILE A 94 -1.96 4.98 -1.53
N SER A 95 -0.93 4.62 -0.78
CA SER A 95 -0.86 3.32 -0.11
C SER A 95 -0.07 3.43 1.17
N TYR A 96 -0.54 2.75 2.21
CA TYR A 96 0.06 2.69 3.52
C TYR A 96 0.27 1.22 3.89
N ILE A 97 1.47 0.90 4.34
CA ILE A 97 1.79 -0.43 4.88
C ILE A 97 2.44 -0.22 6.23
N PHE A 98 1.88 -0.86 7.24
CA PHE A 98 2.40 -0.85 8.60
C PHE A 98 2.82 -2.26 8.95
N VAL A 99 4.03 -2.42 9.45
CA VAL A 99 4.53 -3.71 9.95
C VAL A 99 5.10 -3.51 11.34
N SER A 100 4.54 -4.22 12.32
CA SER A 100 5.07 -4.29 13.67
C SER A 100 5.78 -5.62 13.90
N ALA A 101 6.98 -5.57 14.47
CA ALA A 101 7.80 -6.74 14.68
C ALA A 101 8.67 -6.64 15.95
N LYS A 102 9.18 -7.80 16.36
CA LYS A 102 10.13 -7.98 17.48
C LYS A 102 11.36 -7.07 17.41
N ASN A 103 11.84 -6.76 16.20
CA ASN A 103 13.01 -5.91 15.99
C ASN A 103 12.96 -5.20 14.63
N ARG A 104 13.80 -4.17 14.49
CA ARG A 104 13.88 -3.35 13.28
C ARG A 104 14.21 -4.13 12.00
N VAL A 105 15.08 -5.15 12.09
CA VAL A 105 15.53 -5.92 10.92
C VAL A 105 14.33 -6.66 10.31
N LYS A 106 13.60 -7.43 11.13
CA LYS A 106 12.39 -8.12 10.68
C LYS A 106 11.32 -7.15 10.18
N ALA A 107 11.14 -6.00 10.84
CA ALA A 107 10.15 -5.01 10.41
C ALA A 107 10.44 -4.46 9.00
N PHE A 108 11.69 -4.09 8.71
CA PHE A 108 12.08 -3.56 7.39
C PHE A 108 11.98 -4.62 6.29
N GLU A 109 12.51 -5.81 6.52
CA GLU A 109 12.47 -6.92 5.56
C GLU A 109 11.03 -7.28 5.20
N LYS A 110 10.18 -7.42 6.23
CA LYS A 110 8.78 -7.76 6.06
C LYS A 110 7.99 -6.64 5.39
N ALA A 111 8.19 -5.37 5.75
CA ALA A 111 7.53 -4.24 5.09
C ALA A 111 7.84 -4.20 3.59
N ARG A 112 9.11 -4.40 3.21
CA ARG A 112 9.49 -4.49 1.79
C ARG A 112 8.82 -5.67 1.09
N LYS A 113 8.82 -6.86 1.70
CA LYS A 113 8.19 -8.06 1.13
C LYS A 113 6.69 -7.85 0.91
N VAL A 114 5.98 -7.32 1.92
CA VAL A 114 4.55 -7.01 1.83
C VAL A 114 4.28 -5.99 0.72
N LEU A 115 5.07 -4.92 0.61
CA LEU A 115 4.93 -3.90 -0.44
C LEU A 115 5.00 -4.51 -1.85
N GLU A 116 6.03 -5.32 -2.11
CA GLU A 116 6.21 -5.93 -3.44
C GLU A 116 5.09 -6.93 -3.77
N ARG A 117 4.60 -7.67 -2.76
CA ARG A 117 3.41 -8.53 -2.92
C ARG A 117 2.16 -7.73 -3.23
N VAL A 118 1.87 -6.66 -2.46
CA VAL A 118 0.71 -5.78 -2.70
C VAL A 118 0.74 -5.22 -4.12
N LYS A 119 1.88 -4.73 -4.59
CA LYS A 119 2.02 -4.20 -5.95
C LYS A 119 1.70 -5.25 -7.03
N ARG A 120 2.16 -6.49 -6.83
CA ARG A 120 1.99 -7.57 -7.81
C ARG A 120 0.61 -8.22 -7.77
N GLU A 121 0.01 -8.34 -6.58
CA GLU A 121 -1.15 -9.23 -6.34
C GLU A 121 -2.47 -8.47 -6.09
N SER A 122 -2.46 -7.19 -5.71
CA SER A 122 -3.65 -6.50 -5.16
C SER A 122 -4.85 -6.33 -6.10
N MET A 123 -4.72 -6.57 -7.41
CA MET A 123 -5.76 -6.33 -8.42
C MET A 123 -6.42 -4.94 -8.33
N ILE A 124 -5.62 -3.92 -7.96
CA ILE A 124 -6.03 -2.52 -7.99
C ILE A 124 -5.57 -1.94 -9.32
N PHE A 125 -6.51 -1.72 -10.24
CA PHE A 125 -6.22 -1.19 -11.56
C PHE A 125 -5.87 0.29 -11.44
N LYS A 126 -4.76 0.68 -12.07
CA LYS A 126 -4.20 2.02 -11.97
C LYS A 126 -4.11 2.64 -13.35
N MET A 127 -4.85 3.71 -13.56
CA MET A 127 -4.80 4.49 -14.80
C MET A 127 -4.21 5.86 -14.51
N GLU A 128 -3.04 6.13 -15.06
CA GLU A 128 -2.29 7.37 -14.91
C GLU A 128 -2.54 8.27 -16.12
N SER A 129 -3.11 9.45 -15.88
CA SER A 129 -3.27 10.47 -16.92
C SER A 129 -2.13 11.47 -16.80
N ARG A 130 -1.50 11.78 -17.92
CA ARG A 130 -0.36 12.68 -18.04
C ARG A 130 -0.60 13.72 -19.13
N ASP A 131 0.30 14.70 -19.23
CA ASP A 131 0.25 15.70 -20.32
C ASP A 131 0.54 15.11 -21.73
N ASP A 132 1.12 13.91 -21.82
CA ASP A 132 1.43 13.19 -23.06
C ASP A 132 0.45 12.07 -23.44
N GLY A 133 -0.51 11.76 -22.59
CA GLY A 133 -1.52 10.72 -22.83
C GLY A 133 -1.96 9.98 -21.56
N ASP A 134 -2.66 8.88 -21.78
CA ASP A 134 -3.18 8.04 -20.69
C ASP A 134 -2.49 6.67 -20.70
N PHE A 135 -2.17 6.17 -19.51
CA PHE A 135 -1.35 4.98 -19.31
C PHE A 135 -1.96 4.04 -18.27
N LEU A 136 -2.03 2.75 -18.59
CA LEU A 136 -2.28 1.71 -17.61
C LEU A 136 -0.98 1.40 -16.86
N VAL A 137 -0.99 1.51 -15.54
CA VAL A 137 0.16 1.19 -14.68
C VAL A 137 0.04 -0.25 -14.19
N LEU A 138 1.02 -1.07 -14.55
CA LEU A 138 1.10 -2.48 -14.17
C LEU A 138 1.72 -2.63 -12.77
N GLY A 139 1.51 -3.79 -12.15
CA GLY A 139 2.00 -4.09 -10.80
C GLY A 139 3.52 -4.03 -10.64
N ASP A 140 4.28 -4.23 -11.72
CA ASP A 140 5.74 -4.08 -11.76
C ASP A 140 6.21 -2.64 -12.06
N GLY A 141 5.27 -1.70 -12.18
CA GLY A 141 5.53 -0.29 -12.42
C GLY A 141 5.66 0.11 -13.89
N ARG A 142 5.59 -0.84 -14.83
CA ARG A 142 5.54 -0.55 -16.27
C ARG A 142 4.25 0.19 -16.63
N ARG A 143 4.30 0.96 -17.72
CA ARG A 143 3.19 1.76 -18.25
C ARG A 143 2.87 1.31 -19.66
N LEU A 144 1.61 1.01 -19.92
CA LEU A 144 1.09 0.74 -21.27
C LEU A 144 0.23 1.92 -21.71
N ARG A 145 0.61 2.56 -22.82
CA ARG A 145 -0.18 3.65 -23.37
C ARG A 145 -1.52 3.11 -23.87
N ILE A 146 -2.60 3.77 -23.51
CA ILE A 146 -3.96 3.40 -23.92
C ILE A 146 -4.64 4.47 -24.80
N LYS A 147 -4.17 5.73 -24.73
CA LYS A 147 -4.55 6.86 -25.61
C LYS A 147 -3.36 7.81 -25.78
#